data_AF-A0A503WI14-F1
#
_entry.id   AF-A0A503WI14-F1
#
_cell.length_a   1.000
_cell.length_b   1.000
_cell.length_c   1.000
_cell.angle_alpha   90.00
_cell.angle_beta   90.00
_cell.angle_gamma   90.00
#
_symmetry.space_group_name_H-M   'P 1'
#
loop_
_entity.id
_entity.type
_entity.pdbx_description
1 polymer ?
#
loop_
_entity_poly.entity_id
_entity_poly.type
_entity_poly.pdbx_seq_one_letter_code
_entity_poly.pdbx_strand_id
1 'polypeptide(L)'
;MHPAFSVVFFTSATGAGYGLLALLGVLVPLGVIAPDFWLGFISMGLALGLITAGLLSSTGHLGRPERAWRAFSQWRSSWLSREGVASVATFVPAGLFGIGWVILGRTDGWVSAAGLLATIGAIITVCMTGMIYASLKPIAQWHSPYTLPGYLIFSAMSGSVLLAALCQGFAVGSKMLLAACVLLTLLGWAWKLATLRYNDQLEIPTNANTATGLAGGTVRSLEWPHTEENYLLKEMGFRIARKHSAKLRRITQLLGFALPALLLIAAFALPSPFAALASAFAAVTQFAGMLVERWLFFAEAKHTVTLYYGK
;
A
#
# COMPACT_ATOMS: atom_id res chain seq x y z
N MET A 1 -6.34 6.60 -15.37
CA MET A 1 -7.25 5.43 -15.25
C MET A 1 -8.34 5.77 -14.24
N HIS A 2 -9.56 5.22 -14.35
CA HIS A 2 -10.60 5.39 -13.32
C HIS A 2 -10.22 4.57 -12.06
N PRO A 3 -10.01 5.20 -10.89
CA PRO A 3 -9.63 4.47 -9.68
C PRO A 3 -10.82 3.71 -9.11
N ALA A 4 -10.75 2.37 -9.08
CA ALA A 4 -11.72 1.57 -8.35
C ALA A 4 -11.51 1.75 -6.84
N PHE A 5 -12.52 2.27 -6.14
CA PHE A 5 -12.45 2.52 -4.70
C PHE A 5 -12.08 1.25 -3.90
N SER A 6 -12.58 0.09 -4.35
CA SER A 6 -12.26 -1.21 -3.76
C SER A 6 -10.75 -1.53 -3.78
N VAL A 7 -10.05 -1.17 -4.86
CA VAL A 7 -8.61 -1.40 -5.05
C VAL A 7 -7.79 -0.39 -4.25
N VAL A 8 -8.26 0.86 -4.19
CA VAL A 8 -7.67 1.90 -3.33
C VAL A 8 -7.72 1.47 -1.87
N PHE A 9 -8.89 1.09 -1.38
CA PHE A 9 -9.06 0.61 -0.01
C PHE A 9 -8.26 -0.68 0.24
N PHE A 10 -8.33 -1.66 -0.67
CA PHE A 10 -7.58 -2.91 -0.59
C PHE A 10 -6.09 -2.65 -0.36
N THR A 11 -5.43 -1.91 -1.25
CA THR A 11 -3.97 -1.72 -1.20
C THR A 11 -3.53 -0.89 0.02
N SER A 12 -4.33 0.09 0.46
CA SER A 12 -4.04 0.85 1.69
C SER A 12 -4.22 0.01 2.95
N ALA A 13 -5.32 -0.74 3.06
CA ALA A 13 -5.63 -1.57 4.23
C ALA A 13 -4.66 -2.73 4.38
N THR A 14 -4.42 -3.51 3.31
CA THR A 14 -3.47 -4.63 3.37
C THR A 14 -2.03 -4.14 3.58
N GLY A 15 -1.64 -3.02 2.99
CA GLY A 15 -0.31 -2.45 3.22
C GLY A 15 -0.07 -2.11 4.69
N ALA A 16 -1.01 -1.40 5.33
CA ALA A 16 -0.91 -1.06 6.75
C ALA A 16 -0.96 -2.30 7.65
N GLY A 17 -1.84 -3.26 7.35
CA GLY A 17 -1.97 -4.51 8.10
C GLY A 17 -0.74 -5.41 8.00
N TYR A 18 -0.19 -5.62 6.79
CA TYR A 18 1.04 -6.39 6.59
C TYR A 18 2.26 -5.68 7.19
N GLY A 19 2.33 -4.35 7.11
CA GLY A 19 3.36 -3.57 7.80
C GLY A 19 3.32 -3.75 9.31
N LEU A 20 2.13 -3.68 9.91
CA LEU A 20 1.96 -3.92 11.34
C LEU A 20 2.33 -5.35 11.73
N LEU A 21 1.83 -6.36 10.99
CA LEU A 21 2.14 -7.76 11.22
C LEU A 21 3.65 -8.04 11.15
N ALA A 22 4.33 -7.49 10.14
CA ALA A 22 5.77 -7.64 9.97
C ALA A 22 6.56 -7.03 11.15
N LEU A 23 6.14 -5.86 11.64
CA LEU A 23 6.81 -5.24 12.79
C LEU A 23 6.56 -6.03 14.07
N LEU A 24 5.32 -6.50 14.32
CA LEU A 24 5.00 -7.34 15.48
C LEU A 24 5.79 -8.65 15.45
N GLY A 25 5.84 -9.31 14.29
CA GLY A 25 6.55 -10.57 14.10
C GLY A 25 8.07 -10.48 14.25
N VAL A 26 8.66 -9.27 14.28
CA VAL A 26 10.08 -9.03 14.57
C VAL A 26 10.28 -8.50 15.98
N LEU A 27 9.54 -7.45 16.38
CA LEU A 27 9.80 -6.71 17.61
C LEU A 27 9.40 -7.48 18.87
N VAL A 28 8.33 -8.28 18.80
CA VAL A 28 7.88 -9.09 19.93
C VAL A 28 8.86 -10.24 20.20
N PRO A 29 9.30 -11.03 19.20
CA PRO A 29 10.34 -12.04 19.43
C PRO A 29 11.70 -11.50 19.89
N LEU A 30 12.05 -10.26 19.49
CA LEU A 30 13.26 -9.59 19.97
C LEU A 30 13.14 -9.01 21.38
N GLY A 31 11.97 -9.14 22.03
CA GLY A 31 11.74 -8.61 23.37
C GLY A 31 11.66 -7.08 23.44
N VAL A 32 11.55 -6.39 22.30
CA VAL A 32 11.36 -4.93 22.26
C VAL A 32 9.98 -4.54 22.78
N ILE A 33 8.99 -5.41 22.55
CA ILE A 33 7.63 -5.27 23.06
C ILE A 33 7.40 -6.40 24.07
N ALA A 34 7.06 -6.02 25.31
CA ALA A 34 6.73 -7.00 26.34
C ALA A 34 5.44 -7.76 25.96
N PRO A 35 5.38 -9.08 26.22
CA PRO A 35 4.17 -9.86 25.97
C PRO A 35 3.05 -9.39 26.91
N ASP A 36 2.01 -8.81 26.32
CA ASP A 36 0.76 -8.49 27.00
C ASP A 36 -0.43 -9.08 26.20
N PHE A 37 -1.44 -9.57 26.92
CA PHE A 37 -2.61 -10.19 26.32
C PHE A 37 -3.40 -9.21 25.46
N TRP A 38 -3.73 -8.04 26.01
CA TRP A 38 -4.61 -7.08 25.35
C TRP A 38 -3.92 -6.40 24.18
N LEU A 39 -2.65 -6.03 24.34
CA LEU A 39 -1.83 -5.52 23.26
C LEU A 39 -1.72 -6.57 22.14
N GLY A 40 -1.45 -7.83 22.47
CA GLY A 40 -1.40 -8.92 21.49
C GLY A 40 -2.74 -9.09 20.76
N PHE A 41 -3.84 -9.19 21.49
CA PHE A 41 -5.18 -9.38 20.93
C PHE A 41 -5.59 -8.23 20.00
N ILE A 42 -5.44 -6.98 20.45
CA ILE A 42 -5.83 -5.81 19.66
C ILE A 42 -4.89 -5.62 18.47
N SER A 43 -3.58 -5.76 18.65
CA SER A 43 -2.60 -5.54 17.57
C SER A 43 -2.69 -6.61 16.48
N MET A 44 -2.83 -7.89 16.85
CA MET A 44 -3.04 -8.98 15.90
C MET A 44 -4.42 -8.88 15.25
N GLY A 45 -5.47 -8.57 16.02
CA GLY A 45 -6.81 -8.34 15.50
C GLY A 45 -6.86 -7.19 14.49
N LEU A 46 -6.17 -6.09 14.76
CA LEU A 46 -6.06 -4.95 13.85
C LEU A 46 -5.28 -5.31 12.59
N ALA A 47 -4.12 -5.95 12.71
CA ALA A 47 -3.30 -6.35 11.58
C ALA A 47 -4.05 -7.31 10.65
N LEU A 48 -4.58 -8.42 11.20
CA LEU A 48 -5.32 -9.43 10.44
C LEU A 48 -6.67 -8.92 9.97
N GLY A 49 -7.32 -8.04 10.73
CA GLY A 49 -8.56 -7.37 10.36
C GLY A 49 -8.38 -6.46 9.14
N LEU A 50 -7.34 -5.63 9.12
CA LEU A 50 -7.00 -4.79 7.97
C LEU A 50 -6.63 -5.62 6.74
N ILE A 51 -5.84 -6.68 6.91
CA ILE A 51 -5.48 -7.60 5.81
C ILE A 51 -6.75 -8.25 5.25
N THR A 52 -7.60 -8.82 6.09
CA THR A 52 -8.85 -9.47 5.68
C THR A 52 -9.81 -8.50 5.03
N ALA A 53 -10.04 -7.32 5.63
CA ALA A 53 -10.93 -6.31 5.07
C ALA A 53 -10.46 -5.82 3.70
N GLY A 54 -9.14 -5.63 3.53
CA GLY A 54 -8.56 -5.30 2.23
C GLY A 54 -8.78 -6.42 1.21
N LEU A 55 -8.44 -7.67 1.54
CA LEU A 55 -8.60 -8.81 0.63
C LEU A 55 -10.07 -9.05 0.24
N LEU A 56 -11.02 -8.90 1.16
CA LEU A 56 -12.45 -9.01 0.85
C LEU A 56 -12.94 -7.84 -0.02
N SER A 57 -12.40 -6.64 0.17
CA SER A 57 -12.68 -5.52 -0.75
C SER A 57 -12.22 -5.83 -2.17
N SER A 58 -11.14 -6.59 -2.34
CA SER A 58 -10.67 -7.02 -3.66
C SER A 58 -11.57 -8.08 -4.32
N THR A 59 -12.39 -8.83 -3.58
CA THR A 59 -13.38 -9.72 -4.21
C THR A 59 -14.65 -9.00 -4.62
N GLY A 60 -15.00 -7.91 -3.92
CA GLY A 60 -16.23 -7.14 -4.17
C GLY A 60 -16.31 -6.43 -5.53
N HIS A 61 -15.20 -6.30 -6.27
CA HIS A 61 -15.20 -5.73 -7.62
C HIS A 61 -15.11 -6.77 -8.74
N LEU A 62 -15.08 -8.06 -8.40
CA LEU A 62 -15.09 -9.13 -9.39
C LEU A 62 -16.49 -9.25 -9.99
N GLY A 63 -16.59 -9.27 -11.32
CA GLY A 63 -17.86 -9.49 -12.01
C GLY A 63 -18.45 -10.90 -11.79
N ARG A 64 -17.63 -11.87 -11.35
CA ARG A 64 -18.00 -13.26 -11.04
C ARG A 64 -17.28 -13.76 -9.78
N PRO A 65 -17.70 -13.33 -8.58
CA PRO A 65 -17.01 -13.65 -7.32
C PRO A 65 -16.95 -15.15 -7.03
N GLU A 66 -17.90 -15.94 -7.53
CA GLU A 66 -17.92 -17.40 -7.38
C GLU A 66 -16.73 -18.10 -8.07
N ARG A 67 -16.04 -17.39 -8.97
CA ARG A 67 -14.85 -17.89 -9.69
C ARG A 67 -13.55 -17.32 -9.14
N ALA A 68 -13.57 -16.58 -8.03
CA ALA A 68 -12.39 -15.96 -7.44
C ALA A 68 -11.26 -16.98 -7.15
N TRP A 69 -11.62 -18.21 -6.77
CA TRP A 69 -10.65 -19.29 -6.54
C TRP A 69 -9.77 -19.62 -7.76
N ARG A 70 -10.21 -19.29 -8.99
CA ARG A 70 -9.39 -19.51 -10.20
C ARG A 70 -8.18 -18.58 -10.26
N ALA A 71 -8.22 -17.46 -9.54
CA ALA A 71 -7.13 -16.50 -9.46
C ALA A 71 -5.85 -17.11 -8.86
N PHE A 72 -5.95 -18.22 -8.11
CA PHE A 72 -4.79 -18.90 -7.51
C PHE A 72 -4.05 -19.87 -8.49
N SER A 73 -4.63 -20.15 -9.66
CA SER A 73 -4.09 -21.19 -10.56
C SER A 73 -2.83 -20.79 -11.34
N GLN A 74 -2.63 -19.49 -11.61
CA GLN A 74 -1.59 -18.98 -12.52
C GLN A 74 -0.37 -18.39 -11.80
N TRP A 75 -0.01 -18.91 -10.61
CA TRP A 75 1.05 -18.34 -9.76
C TRP A 75 2.44 -18.35 -10.42
N ARG A 76 2.68 -19.21 -11.42
CA ARG A 76 3.95 -19.22 -12.16
C ARG A 76 4.13 -18.01 -13.06
N SER A 77 3.06 -17.47 -13.65
CA SER A 77 3.11 -16.41 -14.67
C SER A 77 2.46 -15.09 -14.25
N SER A 78 1.60 -15.09 -13.22
CA SER A 78 0.82 -13.92 -12.80
C SER A 78 1.19 -13.45 -11.39
N TRP A 79 1.57 -12.17 -11.28
CA TRP A 79 1.83 -11.52 -9.98
C TRP A 79 0.58 -11.43 -9.11
N LEU A 80 -0.60 -11.20 -9.71
CA LEU A 80 -1.87 -11.22 -8.99
C LEU A 80 -2.13 -12.60 -8.36
N SER A 81 -1.81 -13.66 -9.09
CA SER A 81 -1.96 -15.03 -8.57
C SER A 81 -0.97 -15.33 -7.44
N ARG A 82 0.28 -14.86 -7.57
CA ARG A 82 1.30 -14.97 -6.50
C ARG A 82 0.89 -14.21 -5.25
N GLU A 83 0.32 -13.02 -5.39
CA GLU A 83 -0.20 -12.22 -4.26
C GLU A 83 -1.34 -12.94 -3.55
N GLY A 84 -2.30 -13.51 -4.29
CA GLY A 84 -3.35 -14.36 -3.72
C GLY A 84 -2.78 -15.54 -2.92
N VAL A 85 -1.88 -16.33 -3.51
CA VAL A 85 -1.28 -17.49 -2.82
C VAL A 85 -0.48 -17.05 -1.59
N ALA A 86 0.36 -16.02 -1.70
CA ALA A 86 1.18 -15.52 -0.61
C ALA A 86 0.35 -14.95 0.55
N SER A 87 -0.71 -14.19 0.22
CA SER A 87 -1.59 -13.59 1.22
C SER A 87 -2.28 -14.64 2.09
N VAL A 88 -2.85 -15.69 1.47
CA VAL A 88 -3.47 -16.82 2.18
C VAL A 88 -2.44 -17.63 2.96
N ALA A 89 -1.29 -17.94 2.36
CA ALA A 89 -0.23 -18.68 3.03
C ALA A 89 0.29 -17.95 4.29
N THR A 90 0.33 -16.61 4.27
CA THR A 90 0.80 -15.78 5.39
C THR A 90 -0.11 -15.89 6.63
N PHE A 91 -1.40 -16.19 6.47
CA PHE A 91 -2.31 -16.37 7.61
C PHE A 91 -1.91 -17.55 8.51
N VAL A 92 -1.24 -18.58 7.97
CA VAL A 92 -0.84 -19.75 8.77
C VAL A 92 0.18 -19.37 9.85
N PRO A 93 1.38 -18.85 9.52
CA PRO A 93 2.33 -18.42 10.54
C PRO A 93 1.81 -17.24 11.37
N ALA A 94 1.02 -16.33 10.79
CA ALA A 94 0.43 -15.21 11.54
C ALA A 94 -0.57 -15.68 12.60
N GLY A 95 -1.41 -16.66 12.27
CA GLY A 95 -2.35 -17.28 13.21
C GLY A 95 -1.63 -18.05 14.32
N LEU A 96 -0.60 -18.83 13.97
CA LEU A 96 0.23 -19.53 14.95
C LEU A 96 0.94 -18.55 15.89
N PHE A 97 1.49 -17.46 15.35
CA PHE A 97 2.08 -16.38 16.15
C PHE A 97 1.06 -15.75 17.10
N GLY A 98 -0.14 -15.43 16.60
CA GLY A 98 -1.23 -14.88 17.41
C GLY A 98 -1.71 -15.83 18.51
N ILE A 99 -1.86 -17.12 18.22
CA ILE A 99 -2.21 -18.15 19.22
C ILE A 99 -1.12 -18.26 20.29
N GLY A 100 0.14 -18.35 19.87
CA GLY A 100 1.29 -18.43 20.78
C GLY A 100 1.38 -17.23 21.72
N TRP A 101 1.24 -16.03 21.18
CA TRP A 101 1.31 -14.81 21.98
C TRP A 101 0.06 -14.60 22.83
N VAL A 102 -1.13 -14.57 22.22
CA VAL A 102 -2.36 -14.13 22.90
C VAL A 102 -2.94 -15.22 23.80
N ILE A 103 -2.97 -16.48 23.34
CA ILE A 103 -3.62 -17.56 24.09
C ILE A 103 -2.63 -18.21 25.06
N LEU A 104 -1.39 -18.44 24.62
CA LEU A 104 -0.40 -19.16 25.41
C LEU A 104 0.54 -18.24 26.20
N GLY A 105 0.52 -16.92 25.96
CA GLY A 105 1.37 -15.96 26.65
C GLY A 105 2.86 -16.09 26.32
N ARG A 106 3.20 -16.75 25.20
CA ARG A 106 4.58 -17.04 24.80
C ARG A 106 5.01 -16.22 23.61
N THR A 107 6.26 -15.81 23.59
CA THR A 107 6.87 -15.07 22.47
C THR A 107 8.20 -15.69 22.02
N ASP A 108 8.58 -16.81 22.62
CA ASP A 108 9.83 -17.53 22.44
C ASP A 108 9.65 -18.81 21.59
N GLY A 109 10.77 -19.47 21.28
CA GLY A 109 10.79 -20.78 20.61
C GLY A 109 10.02 -20.79 19.28
N TRP A 110 9.05 -21.71 19.15
CA TRP A 110 8.25 -21.85 17.94
C TRP A 110 7.37 -20.63 17.65
N VAL A 111 6.99 -19.85 18.68
CA VAL A 111 6.17 -18.64 18.50
C VAL A 111 7.01 -17.55 17.83
N SER A 112 8.26 -17.39 18.26
CA SER A 112 9.23 -16.51 17.61
C SER A 112 9.44 -16.89 16.13
N ALA A 113 9.64 -18.18 15.84
CA ALA A 113 9.76 -18.67 14.47
C ALA A 113 8.50 -18.37 13.63
N ALA A 114 7.30 -18.55 14.20
CA ALA A 114 6.05 -18.22 13.54
C ALA A 114 5.92 -16.71 13.25
N GLY A 115 6.33 -15.84 14.19
CA GLY A 115 6.36 -14.38 14.00
C GLY A 115 7.30 -13.95 12.87
N LEU A 116 8.49 -14.54 12.80
CA LEU A 116 9.45 -14.29 11.72
C LEU A 116 8.94 -14.80 10.37
N LEU A 117 8.32 -15.97 10.32
CA LEU A 117 7.68 -16.49 9.11
C LEU A 117 6.50 -15.63 8.65
N ALA A 118 5.70 -15.10 9.59
CA ALA A 118 4.63 -14.15 9.30
C ALA A 118 5.19 -12.84 8.72
N THR A 119 6.32 -12.37 9.24
CA THR A 119 7.05 -11.21 8.72
C THR A 119 7.50 -11.43 7.29
N ILE A 120 8.15 -12.58 7.01
CA ILE A 120 8.60 -12.94 5.67
C ILE A 120 7.40 -13.04 4.71
N GLY A 121 6.31 -13.68 5.14
CA GLY A 121 5.07 -13.79 4.36
C GLY A 121 4.45 -12.43 4.05
N ALA A 122 4.41 -11.52 5.04
CA ALA A 122 3.92 -10.15 4.87
C ALA A 122 4.76 -9.37 3.85
N ILE A 123 6.09 -9.41 3.96
CA ILE A 123 7.01 -8.76 3.01
C ILE A 123 6.83 -9.32 1.60
N ILE A 124 6.81 -10.65 1.46
CA ILE A 124 6.60 -11.32 0.18
C ILE A 124 5.27 -10.87 -0.44
N THR A 125 4.20 -10.86 0.34
CA THR A 125 2.87 -10.46 -0.14
C THR A 125 2.86 -9.02 -0.64
N VAL A 126 3.42 -8.08 0.13
CA VAL A 126 3.55 -6.67 -0.28
C VAL A 126 4.40 -6.53 -1.54
N CYS A 127 5.48 -7.32 -1.66
CA CYS A 127 6.28 -7.36 -2.89
C CYS A 127 5.44 -7.82 -4.09
N MET A 128 4.64 -8.88 -3.95
CA MET A 128 3.77 -9.35 -5.02
C MET A 128 2.75 -8.27 -5.40
N THR A 129 2.13 -7.57 -4.43
CA THR A 129 1.23 -6.44 -4.68
C THR A 129 1.93 -5.34 -5.47
N GLY A 130 3.14 -4.95 -5.08
CA GLY A 130 3.92 -3.94 -5.81
C GLY A 130 4.25 -4.38 -7.23
N MET A 131 4.59 -5.66 -7.42
CA MET A 131 4.91 -6.22 -8.74
C MET A 131 3.72 -6.31 -9.69
N ILE A 132 2.48 -6.39 -9.19
CA ILE A 132 1.28 -6.27 -10.04
C ILE A 132 1.36 -4.98 -10.86
N TYR A 133 1.79 -3.87 -10.25
CA TYR A 133 1.88 -2.58 -10.93
C TYR A 133 3.24 -2.38 -11.60
N ALA A 134 4.33 -2.73 -10.93
CA ALA A 134 5.68 -2.55 -11.46
C ALA A 134 5.94 -3.35 -12.74
N SER A 135 5.18 -4.42 -12.99
CA SER A 135 5.32 -5.23 -14.22
C SER A 135 4.51 -4.70 -15.43
N LEU A 136 3.67 -3.68 -15.25
CA LEU A 136 2.78 -3.16 -16.30
C LEU A 136 3.48 -2.11 -17.19
N LYS A 137 4.26 -2.61 -18.15
CA LYS A 137 4.94 -1.78 -19.18
C LYS A 137 4.07 -0.70 -19.85
N PRO A 138 2.77 -0.92 -20.14
CA PRO A 138 1.93 0.09 -20.78
C PRO A 138 1.67 1.36 -19.94
N ILE A 139 2.02 1.37 -18.66
CA ILE A 139 1.86 2.53 -17.77
C ILE A 139 3.22 2.89 -17.18
N ALA A 140 3.89 3.84 -17.81
CA ALA A 140 5.27 4.19 -17.49
C ALA A 140 5.46 4.71 -16.05
N GLN A 141 4.47 5.41 -15.48
CA GLN A 141 4.52 5.85 -14.07
C GLN A 141 4.56 4.66 -13.10
N TRP A 142 3.96 3.53 -13.46
CA TRP A 142 3.92 2.33 -12.63
C TRP A 142 5.10 1.41 -12.92
N HIS A 143 5.47 1.27 -14.18
CA HIS A 143 6.66 0.53 -14.60
C HIS A 143 7.94 1.35 -14.34
N SER A 144 8.21 1.58 -13.05
CA SER A 144 9.34 2.38 -12.57
C SER A 144 10.08 1.65 -11.45
N PRO A 145 11.37 1.96 -11.22
CA PRO A 145 12.11 1.43 -10.08
C PRO A 145 11.57 1.92 -8.73
N TYR A 146 10.69 2.93 -8.72
CA TYR A 146 10.11 3.50 -7.51
C TYR A 146 8.90 2.72 -6.97
N THR A 147 8.21 1.98 -7.84
CA THR A 147 6.93 1.35 -7.50
C THR A 147 7.08 0.28 -6.43
N LEU A 148 7.88 -0.76 -6.68
CA LEU A 148 8.04 -1.87 -5.73
C LEU A 148 8.57 -1.43 -4.36
N PRO A 149 9.68 -0.66 -4.26
CA PRO A 149 10.15 -0.20 -2.95
C PRO A 149 9.13 0.75 -2.29
N GLY A 150 8.39 1.54 -3.07
CA GLY A 150 7.33 2.40 -2.54
C GLY A 150 6.24 1.60 -1.80
N TYR A 151 5.83 0.44 -2.32
CA TYR A 151 4.88 -0.44 -1.61
C TYR A 151 5.45 -0.95 -0.29
N LEU A 152 6.72 -1.37 -0.25
CA LEU A 152 7.35 -1.83 0.99
C LEU A 152 7.49 -0.70 2.02
N ILE A 153 7.99 0.46 1.59
CA ILE A 153 8.20 1.63 2.46
C ILE A 153 6.87 2.12 3.02
N PHE A 154 5.82 2.23 2.20
CA PHE A 154 4.53 2.72 2.66
C PHE A 154 3.81 1.72 3.58
N SER A 155 3.96 0.41 3.33
CA SER A 155 3.47 -0.62 4.26
C SER A 155 4.19 -0.54 5.60
N ALA A 156 5.53 -0.51 5.60
CA ALA A 156 6.32 -0.40 6.83
C ALA A 156 6.01 0.89 7.61
N MET A 157 5.93 2.03 6.91
CA MET A 157 5.58 3.33 7.48
C MET A 157 4.20 3.29 8.14
N SER A 158 3.15 2.96 7.40
CA SER A 158 1.78 2.95 7.92
C SER A 158 1.59 1.92 9.04
N GLY A 159 2.19 0.75 8.92
CA GLY A 159 2.24 -0.25 9.99
C GLY A 159 2.95 0.25 11.24
N SER A 160 4.05 1.01 11.10
CA SER A 160 4.80 1.56 12.23
C SER A 160 4.02 2.62 13.00
N VAL A 161 3.20 3.42 12.32
CA VAL A 161 2.38 4.44 12.99
C VAL A 161 1.19 3.81 13.72
N LEU A 162 0.60 2.74 13.16
CA LEU A 162 -0.36 1.91 13.90
C LEU A 162 0.28 1.30 15.14
N LEU A 163 1.49 0.76 15.02
CA LEU A 163 2.23 0.21 16.15
C LEU A 163 2.51 1.26 17.22
N ALA A 164 2.93 2.48 16.83
CA ALA A 164 3.14 3.57 17.77
C ALA A 164 1.85 3.94 18.52
N ALA A 165 0.71 4.00 17.84
CA ALA A 165 -0.59 4.27 18.46
C ALA A 165 -0.96 3.19 19.49
N LEU A 166 -0.74 1.91 19.14
CA LEU A 166 -0.98 0.78 20.04
C LEU A 166 -0.06 0.84 21.27
N CYS A 167 1.25 0.94 21.07
CA CYS A 167 2.21 0.97 22.18
C CYS A 167 1.99 2.15 23.12
N GLN A 168 1.68 3.34 22.59
CA GLN A 168 1.36 4.51 23.42
C GLN A 168 0.03 4.34 24.17
N GLY A 169 -0.99 3.77 23.53
CA GLY A 169 -2.28 3.48 24.16
C GLY A 169 -2.20 2.49 25.31
N PHE A 170 -1.28 1.52 25.23
CA PHE A 170 -1.00 0.54 26.27
C PHE A 170 0.10 0.96 27.26
N ALA A 171 0.58 2.21 27.18
CA ALA A 171 1.67 2.72 28.02
C ALA A 171 2.97 1.89 27.98
N VAL A 172 3.22 1.19 26.87
CA VAL A 172 4.47 0.44 26.59
C VAL A 172 5.31 1.11 25.49
N GLY A 173 4.95 2.31 25.08
CA GLY A 173 5.68 3.08 24.08
C GLY A 173 7.07 3.48 24.57
N SER A 174 8.06 3.39 23.68
CA SER A 174 9.42 3.87 23.94
C SER A 174 9.75 5.04 23.02
N LYS A 175 10.57 5.98 23.51
CA LYS A 175 11.07 7.11 22.71
C LYS A 175 11.85 6.63 21.47
N MET A 176 12.55 5.50 21.58
CA MET A 176 13.27 4.88 20.47
C MET A 176 12.32 4.37 19.39
N LEU A 177 11.24 3.67 19.77
CA LEU A 177 10.22 3.22 18.82
C LEU A 177 9.56 4.41 18.13
N LEU A 178 9.16 5.44 18.90
CA LEU A 178 8.55 6.64 18.36
C LEU A 178 9.48 7.35 17.37
N ALA A 179 10.79 7.41 17.66
CA ALA A 179 11.79 7.98 16.75
C ALA A 179 11.89 7.16 15.46
N ALA A 180 11.90 5.83 15.54
CA ALA A 180 11.89 4.96 14.37
C ALA A 180 10.63 5.18 13.50
N CYS A 181 9.45 5.35 14.11
CA CYS A 181 8.20 5.65 13.39
C CYS A 181 8.23 7.02 12.68
N VAL A 182 8.80 8.04 13.33
CA VAL A 182 9.03 9.35 12.69
C VAL A 182 9.98 9.20 11.50
N LEU A 183 11.11 8.51 11.68
CA LEU A 183 12.10 8.29 10.63
C LEU A 183 11.48 7.53 9.44
N LEU A 184 10.72 6.46 9.68
CA LEU A 184 10.02 5.73 8.61
C LEU A 184 9.00 6.61 7.89
N THR A 185 8.30 7.49 8.60
CA THR A 185 7.37 8.46 8.00
C THR A 185 8.09 9.47 7.11
N LEU A 186 9.23 9.99 7.56
CA LEU A 186 10.05 10.92 6.77
C LEU A 186 10.71 10.23 5.56
N LEU A 187 11.16 8.98 5.71
CA LEU A 187 11.66 8.17 4.60
C LEU A 187 10.57 7.91 3.56
N GLY A 188 9.35 7.58 3.99
CA GLY A 188 8.20 7.48 3.10
C GLY A 188 7.91 8.78 2.38
N TRP A 189 7.99 9.91 3.08
CA TRP A 189 7.77 11.22 2.46
C TRP A 189 8.83 11.54 1.40
N ALA A 190 10.11 11.34 1.73
CA ALA A 190 11.22 11.52 0.81
C ALA A 190 11.06 10.63 -0.43
N TRP A 191 10.67 9.36 -0.25
CA TRP A 191 10.41 8.44 -1.35
C TRP A 191 9.26 8.91 -2.23
N LYS A 192 8.17 9.42 -1.63
CA LYS A 192 7.04 9.96 -2.39
C LYS A 192 7.46 11.19 -3.20
N LEU A 193 8.23 12.10 -2.63
CA LEU A 193 8.74 13.27 -3.34
C LEU A 193 9.66 12.88 -4.50
N ALA A 194 10.56 11.91 -4.30
CA ALA A 194 11.41 11.38 -5.36
C ALA A 194 10.57 10.75 -6.50
N THR A 195 9.55 9.97 -6.15
CA THR A 195 8.63 9.36 -7.12
C THR A 195 7.87 10.43 -7.92
N LEU A 196 7.39 11.49 -7.27
CA LEU A 196 6.71 12.60 -7.95
C LEU A 196 7.65 13.33 -8.91
N ARG A 197 8.88 13.64 -8.48
CA ARG A 197 9.90 14.28 -9.34
C ARG A 197 10.24 13.42 -10.56
N TYR A 198 10.43 12.12 -10.35
CA TYR A 198 10.66 11.17 -11.44
C TYR A 198 9.49 11.16 -12.43
N ASN A 199 8.25 11.07 -11.94
CA ASN A 199 7.07 11.06 -12.78
C ASN A 199 6.83 12.38 -13.53
N ASP A 200 7.23 13.52 -12.96
CA ASP A 200 7.11 14.83 -13.60
C ASP A 200 8.11 15.01 -14.75
N GLN A 201 9.27 14.33 -14.67
CA GLN A 201 10.29 14.29 -15.73
C GLN A 201 10.06 13.17 -16.75
N LEU A 202 9.03 12.34 -16.54
CA LEU A 202 8.82 11.15 -17.34
C LEU A 202 8.21 11.51 -18.71
N GLU A 203 9.01 11.30 -19.76
CA GLU A 203 8.56 11.38 -21.14
C GLU A 203 8.07 10.01 -21.63
N ILE A 204 6.96 9.98 -22.36
CA ILE A 204 6.47 8.74 -22.96
C ILE A 204 7.27 8.50 -24.24
N PRO A 205 8.09 7.43 -24.32
CA PRO A 205 9.06 7.25 -25.40
C PRO A 205 8.43 6.85 -26.75
N THR A 206 7.10 6.71 -26.81
CA THR A 206 6.37 6.30 -28.01
C THR A 206 5.29 7.33 -28.34
N ASN A 207 5.05 7.53 -29.63
CA ASN A 207 4.03 8.39 -30.20
C ASN A 207 3.25 7.62 -31.28
N ALA A 208 2.27 8.27 -31.92
CA ALA A 208 1.46 7.62 -32.96
C ALA A 208 2.33 7.10 -34.13
N ASN A 209 3.33 7.87 -34.57
CA ASN A 209 4.25 7.48 -35.64
C ASN A 209 5.03 6.21 -35.31
N THR A 210 5.63 6.14 -34.10
CA THR A 210 6.41 4.97 -33.68
C THR A 210 5.51 3.75 -33.43
N ALA A 211 4.27 3.96 -32.98
CA ALA A 211 3.31 2.88 -32.79
C ALA A 211 2.80 2.29 -34.12
N THR A 212 2.71 3.08 -35.19
CA THR A 212 2.27 2.62 -36.52
C THR A 212 3.43 2.31 -37.47
N GLY A 213 4.68 2.63 -37.11
CA GLY A 213 5.86 2.46 -37.97
C GLY A 213 5.95 3.44 -39.14
N LEU A 214 5.21 4.56 -39.09
CA LEU A 214 5.15 5.54 -40.19
C LEU A 214 6.19 6.65 -39.98
N ALA A 215 7.15 6.77 -40.91
CA ALA A 215 8.31 7.66 -40.80
C ALA A 215 8.14 9.06 -41.44
N GLY A 216 7.03 9.31 -42.17
CA GLY A 216 6.77 10.59 -42.85
C GLY A 216 5.60 11.36 -42.25
N GLY A 217 5.83 12.63 -41.91
CA GLY A 217 4.79 13.53 -41.39
C GLY A 217 4.33 13.23 -39.96
N THR A 218 3.29 13.92 -39.50
CA THR A 218 2.68 13.68 -38.18
C THR A 218 1.46 12.78 -38.33
N VAL A 219 1.50 11.58 -37.76
CA VAL A 219 0.35 10.65 -37.76
C VAL A 219 -0.73 11.24 -36.86
N ARG A 220 -1.91 11.46 -37.44
CA ARG A 220 -3.12 11.86 -36.72
C ARG A 220 -4.25 10.89 -37.03
N SER A 221 -5.07 10.60 -36.02
CA SER A 221 -6.32 9.87 -36.24
C SER A 221 -7.28 10.77 -37.03
N LEU A 222 -7.77 10.26 -38.17
CA LEU A 222 -8.82 10.92 -38.96
C LEU A 222 -10.18 10.65 -38.34
N GLU A 223 -10.46 9.38 -38.09
CA GLU A 223 -11.65 8.88 -37.41
C GLU A 223 -11.26 7.80 -36.39
N TRP A 224 -12.07 7.62 -35.36
CA TRP A 224 -11.93 6.52 -34.41
C TRP A 224 -12.66 5.28 -34.95
N PRO A 225 -12.19 4.05 -34.63
CA PRO A 225 -12.83 2.82 -35.12
C PRO A 225 -14.17 2.52 -34.43
N HIS A 226 -14.77 3.52 -33.78
CA HIS A 226 -16.04 3.44 -33.08
C HIS A 226 -16.72 4.81 -33.11
N THR A 227 -18.03 4.80 -33.15
CA THR A 227 -18.88 6.00 -33.11
C THR A 227 -19.24 6.41 -31.68
N GLU A 228 -19.18 5.48 -30.71
CA GLU A 228 -19.52 5.71 -29.30
C GLU A 228 -18.32 5.52 -28.36
N GLU A 229 -18.42 6.03 -27.13
CA GLU A 229 -17.38 5.81 -26.11
C GLU A 229 -17.33 4.33 -25.67
N ASN A 230 -16.17 3.70 -25.91
CA ASN A 230 -15.90 2.34 -25.50
C ASN A 230 -15.31 2.25 -24.07
N TYR A 231 -15.08 1.01 -23.63
CA TYR A 231 -14.46 0.71 -22.34
C TYR A 231 -13.09 1.39 -22.13
N LEU A 232 -12.23 1.42 -23.16
CA LEU A 232 -10.89 2.00 -23.07
C LEU A 232 -10.92 3.51 -22.80
N LEU A 233 -11.86 4.23 -23.43
CA LEU A 233 -12.02 5.66 -23.21
C LEU A 233 -12.56 5.97 -21.81
N LYS A 234 -13.49 5.15 -21.31
CA LYS A 234 -14.07 5.28 -19.97
C LYS A 234 -13.03 4.98 -18.87
N GLU A 235 -12.32 3.87 -19.01
CA GLU A 235 -11.40 3.38 -17.97
C GLU A 235 -9.99 3.96 -18.07
N MET A 236 -9.41 3.99 -19.27
CA MET A 236 -8.00 4.37 -19.46
C MET A 236 -7.85 5.85 -19.86
N GLY A 237 -8.87 6.42 -20.53
CA GLY A 237 -8.90 7.81 -20.99
C GLY A 237 -9.32 8.85 -19.94
N PHE A 238 -9.54 8.44 -18.68
CA PHE A 238 -10.13 9.27 -17.62
C PHE A 238 -9.38 10.60 -17.39
N ARG A 239 -9.98 11.72 -17.83
CA ARG A 239 -9.37 13.07 -17.78
C ARG A 239 -9.66 13.81 -16.47
N ILE A 240 -10.75 13.50 -15.77
CA ILE A 240 -11.27 14.29 -14.62
C ILE A 240 -10.32 14.22 -13.41
N ALA A 241 -9.70 13.08 -13.14
CA ALA A 241 -8.76 12.94 -12.02
C ALA A 241 -7.46 13.77 -12.24
N ARG A 242 -7.05 13.98 -13.49
CA ARG A 242 -5.84 14.75 -13.81
C ARG A 242 -5.99 16.25 -13.53
N LYS A 243 -7.18 16.81 -13.70
CA LYS A 243 -7.47 18.21 -13.38
C LYS A 243 -7.24 18.54 -11.90
N HIS A 244 -7.33 17.52 -11.03
CA HIS A 244 -7.19 17.67 -9.58
C HIS A 244 -5.89 17.09 -9.02
N SER A 245 -4.94 16.68 -9.86
CA SER A 245 -3.68 16.04 -9.42
C SER A 245 -2.91 16.92 -8.43
N ALA A 246 -2.79 18.22 -8.69
CA ALA A 246 -2.12 19.15 -7.80
C ALA A 246 -2.80 19.29 -6.42
N LYS A 247 -4.14 19.16 -6.36
CA LYS A 247 -4.88 19.14 -5.09
C LYS A 247 -4.64 17.82 -4.36
N LEU A 248 -4.73 16.69 -5.05
CA LEU A 248 -4.48 15.36 -4.50
C LEU A 248 -3.05 15.24 -3.96
N ARG A 249 -2.03 15.72 -4.70
CA ARG A 249 -0.63 15.78 -4.24
C ARG A 249 -0.49 16.53 -2.92
N ARG A 250 -1.13 17.69 -2.78
CA ARG A 250 -1.11 18.47 -1.54
C ARG A 250 -1.77 17.73 -0.38
N ILE A 251 -2.94 17.12 -0.62
CA ILE A 251 -3.66 16.34 0.41
C ILE A 251 -2.83 15.13 0.84
N THR A 252 -2.24 14.40 -0.10
CA THR A 252 -1.33 13.28 0.17
C THR A 252 -0.13 13.72 1.01
N GLN A 253 0.54 14.82 0.65
CA GLN A 253 1.70 15.32 1.42
C GLN A 253 1.30 15.74 2.84
N LEU A 254 0.15 16.40 2.98
CA LEU A 254 -0.35 16.86 4.27
C LEU A 254 -0.78 15.70 5.16
N LEU A 255 -1.72 14.87 4.70
CA LEU A 255 -2.35 13.82 5.51
C LEU A 255 -1.50 12.55 5.61
N GLY A 256 -0.77 12.18 4.55
CA GLY A 256 0.02 10.94 4.53
C GLY A 256 1.37 11.06 5.25
N PHE A 257 1.90 12.28 5.36
CA PHE A 257 3.29 12.49 5.79
C PHE A 257 3.45 13.63 6.79
N ALA A 258 3.14 14.87 6.42
CA ALA A 258 3.47 16.04 7.24
C ALA A 258 2.73 16.03 8.59
N LEU A 259 1.40 15.87 8.57
CA LEU A 259 0.59 15.86 9.78
C LEU A 259 0.90 14.64 10.67
N PRO A 260 0.97 13.40 10.16
CA PRO A 260 1.40 12.25 10.97
C PRO A 260 2.79 12.43 11.59
N ALA A 261 3.77 12.95 10.84
CA ALA A 261 5.11 13.20 11.37
C ALA A 261 5.08 14.23 12.51
N LEU A 262 4.37 15.34 12.34
CA LEU A 262 4.22 16.36 13.38
C LEU A 262 3.51 15.81 14.64
N LEU A 263 2.47 15.00 14.47
CA LEU A 263 1.75 14.37 15.59
C LEU A 263 2.63 13.37 16.35
N LEU A 264 3.44 12.57 15.63
CA LEU A 264 4.41 11.67 16.26
C LEU A 264 5.53 12.42 16.96
N ILE A 265 6.01 13.54 16.39
CA ILE A 265 6.99 14.41 17.04
C ILE A 265 6.39 15.05 18.31
N ALA A 266 5.15 15.54 18.26
CA ALA A 266 4.46 16.08 19.41
C ALA A 266 4.30 15.04 20.53
N ALA A 267 4.08 13.77 20.18
CA ALA A 267 3.98 12.68 21.16
C ALA A 267 5.25 12.45 22.00
N PHE A 268 6.43 12.99 21.62
CA PHE A 268 7.62 12.98 22.48
C PHE A 268 7.53 13.92 23.69
N ALA A 269 6.84 15.05 23.51
CA ALA A 269 6.77 16.12 24.50
C ALA A 269 5.50 16.02 25.36
N LEU A 270 4.48 15.31 24.88
CA LEU A 270 3.21 15.18 25.57
C LEU A 270 3.26 14.05 26.63
N PRO A 271 2.67 14.25 27.81
CA PRO A 271 2.46 13.16 28.76
C PRO A 271 1.34 12.23 28.28
N SER A 272 1.26 11.03 28.87
CA SER A 272 0.05 10.19 28.76
C SER A 272 -1.12 10.90 29.46
N PRO A 273 -2.35 10.95 28.89
CA PRO A 273 -2.83 10.23 27.69
C PRO A 273 -2.68 11.00 26.37
N PHE A 274 -2.20 12.25 26.38
CA PHE A 274 -2.13 13.11 25.20
C PHE A 274 -1.19 12.56 24.12
N ALA A 275 -0.07 11.92 24.51
CA ALA A 275 0.80 11.23 23.56
C ALA A 275 0.10 10.08 22.82
N ALA A 276 -0.74 9.30 23.52
CA ALA A 276 -1.52 8.22 22.91
C ALA A 276 -2.56 8.76 21.93
N LEU A 277 -3.26 9.83 22.30
CA LEU A 277 -4.20 10.52 21.40
C LEU A 277 -3.50 11.06 20.15
N ALA A 278 -2.34 11.71 20.31
CA ALA A 278 -1.55 12.21 19.18
C ALA A 278 -1.13 11.08 18.23
N SER A 279 -0.62 9.95 18.74
CA SER A 279 -0.26 8.79 17.93
C SER A 279 -1.48 8.13 17.26
N ALA A 280 -2.63 8.06 17.93
CA ALA A 280 -3.87 7.57 17.32
C ALA A 280 -4.35 8.46 16.18
N PHE A 281 -4.33 9.79 16.36
CA PHE A 281 -4.63 10.74 15.28
C PHE A 281 -3.62 10.65 14.14
N ALA A 282 -2.34 10.41 14.43
CA ALA A 282 -1.32 10.18 13.41
C ALA A 282 -1.67 8.96 12.54
N ALA A 283 -2.10 7.86 13.16
CA ALA A 283 -2.49 6.65 12.44
C ALA A 283 -3.73 6.88 11.54
N VAL A 284 -4.76 7.54 12.05
CA VAL A 284 -6.00 7.83 11.29
C VAL A 284 -5.70 8.76 10.12
N THR A 285 -4.98 9.86 10.37
CA THR A 285 -4.63 10.84 9.32
C THR A 285 -3.72 10.22 8.26
N GLN A 286 -2.73 9.42 8.67
CA GLN A 286 -1.86 8.73 7.73
C GLN A 286 -2.63 7.73 6.87
N PHE A 287 -3.54 6.94 7.46
CA PHE A 287 -4.37 6.01 6.71
C PHE A 287 -5.24 6.73 5.67
N ALA A 288 -5.89 7.84 6.05
CA ALA A 288 -6.64 8.69 5.12
C ALA A 288 -5.74 9.27 4.01
N GLY A 289 -4.54 9.71 4.37
CA GLY A 289 -3.53 10.16 3.42
C GLY A 289 -3.08 9.08 2.44
N MET A 290 -2.93 7.84 2.91
CA MET A 290 -2.58 6.69 2.07
C MET A 290 -3.70 6.31 1.09
N LEU A 291 -4.98 6.44 1.48
CA LEU A 291 -6.10 6.27 0.56
C LEU A 291 -6.06 7.30 -0.58
N VAL A 292 -5.80 8.58 -0.24
CA VAL A 292 -5.66 9.65 -1.24
C VAL A 292 -4.41 9.44 -2.09
N GLU A 293 -3.32 8.94 -1.51
CA GLU A 293 -2.09 8.65 -2.24
C GLU A 293 -2.27 7.50 -3.24
N ARG A 294 -2.97 6.43 -2.87
CA ARG A 294 -3.36 5.35 -3.79
C ARG A 294 -4.30 5.86 -4.87
N TRP A 295 -5.26 6.74 -4.55
CA TRP A 295 -6.09 7.39 -5.56
C TRP A 295 -5.25 8.21 -6.55
N LEU A 296 -4.30 9.00 -6.05
CA LEU A 296 -3.36 9.79 -6.85
C LEU A 296 -2.53 8.88 -7.78
N PHE A 297 -2.07 7.73 -7.29
CA PHE A 297 -1.31 6.75 -8.08
C PHE A 297 -2.08 6.26 -9.32
N PHE A 298 -3.40 6.06 -9.24
CA PHE A 298 -4.25 5.73 -10.39
C PHE A 298 -4.63 6.94 -11.25
N ALA A 299 -4.83 8.10 -10.62
CA ALA A 299 -5.21 9.35 -11.28
C ALA A 299 -4.13 9.84 -12.24
N GLU A 300 -2.85 9.68 -11.88
CA GLU A 300 -1.71 10.13 -12.67
C GLU A 300 -1.22 9.11 -13.70
N ALA A 301 -1.73 7.88 -13.64
CA ALA A 301 -1.42 6.82 -14.59
C ALA A 301 -1.85 7.20 -16.02
N LYS A 302 -0.88 7.24 -16.95
CA LYS A 302 -1.12 7.40 -18.39
C LYS A 302 -0.85 6.06 -19.08
N HIS A 303 -1.88 5.49 -19.69
CA HIS A 303 -1.79 4.23 -20.39
C HIS A 303 -1.45 4.47 -21.87
N THR A 304 -0.46 3.76 -22.44
CA THR A 304 -0.01 3.95 -23.84
C THR A 304 -1.13 3.80 -24.89
N VAL A 305 -2.16 3.01 -24.60
CA VAL A 305 -3.39 2.91 -25.42
C VAL A 305 -4.02 4.27 -25.78
N THR A 306 -3.82 5.33 -24.99
CA THR A 306 -4.36 6.65 -25.32
C THR A 306 -3.75 7.23 -26.60
N LEU A 307 -2.55 6.80 -26.98
CA LEU A 307 -1.89 7.18 -28.23
C LEU A 307 -2.69 6.76 -29.47
N TYR A 308 -3.38 5.61 -29.41
CA TYR A 308 -4.27 5.16 -30.48
C TYR A 308 -5.44 6.13 -30.73
N TYR A 309 -5.80 6.91 -29.70
CA TYR A 309 -6.82 7.95 -29.76
C TYR A 309 -6.24 9.36 -29.94
N GLY A 310 -4.94 9.48 -30.24
CA GLY A 310 -4.25 10.76 -30.38
C GLY A 310 -4.13 11.56 -29.07
N LYS A 311 -4.05 10.88 -27.92
CA LYS A 311 -4.05 11.49 -26.57
C LYS A 311 -2.86 11.12 -25.70
#